data_AF-A0A352FMF5-F1
#
_entry.id   AF-A0A352FMF5-F1
#
_cell.length_a   1.000
_cell.length_b   1.000
_cell.length_c   1.000
_cell.angle_alpha   90.00
_cell.angle_beta   90.00
_cell.angle_gamma   90.00
#
_symmetry.space_group_name_H-M   'P 1'
#
loop_
_entity.id
_entity.type
_entity.pdbx_description
1 polymer ?
#
loop_
_entity_poly.entity_id
_entity_poly.type
_entity_poly.pdbx_seq_one_letter_code
_entity_poly.pdbx_strand_id
1 'polypeptide(L)' 'MIFLIEYDRDQGEIVLMREFGESEKQNADTARLDLELQLNLHRIEHEVVLLEARNETALRQTHRRYFENLSELVKPS' A
#
# COMPACT_ATOMS: atom_id res chain seq x y z
N MET A 1 -9.35 9.45 5.29
CA MET A 1 -8.77 9.15 3.96
C MET A 1 -8.58 7.65 3.81
N ILE A 2 -8.63 7.16 2.59
CA ILE A 2 -8.36 5.76 2.25
C ILE A 2 -7.12 5.72 1.34
N PHE A 3 -6.21 4.80 1.60
CA PHE A 3 -4.97 4.64 0.87
C PHE A 3 -4.94 3.24 0.24
N LEU A 4 -4.83 3.17 -1.08
CA LEU A 4 -4.58 1.95 -1.82
C LEU A 4 -3.08 1.76 -1.97
N ILE A 5 -2.56 0.65 -1.47
CA ILE A 5 -1.14 0.31 -1.53
C ILE A 5 -0.97 -0.99 -2.33
N GLU A 6 -0.07 -0.94 -3.31
CA GLU A 6 0.57 -2.10 -3.91
C GLU A 6 1.95 -2.25 -3.27
N TYR A 7 2.20 -3.42 -2.70
CA TYR A 7 3.43 -3.71 -1.98
C TYR A 7 4.09 -4.96 -2.55
N ASP A 8 5.31 -4.79 -3.08
CA ASP A 8 6.16 -5.90 -3.47
C ASP A 8 6.75 -6.49 -2.18
N ARG A 9 6.31 -7.70 -1.83
CA ARG A 9 6.77 -8.38 -0.62
C ARG A 9 8.17 -8.95 -0.76
N ASP A 10 8.62 -9.23 -1.99
CA ASP A 10 9.93 -9.79 -2.25
C ASP A 10 11.02 -8.71 -2.17
N GLN A 11 10.72 -7.51 -2.68
CA GLN A 11 11.62 -6.35 -2.57
C GLN A 11 11.41 -5.53 -1.29
N GLY A 12 10.26 -5.71 -0.63
CA GLY A 12 9.94 -4.99 0.60
C GLY A 12 9.55 -3.54 0.39
N GLU A 13 9.07 -3.17 -0.80
CA GLU A 13 8.81 -1.78 -1.18
C GLU A 13 7.38 -1.51 -1.65
N ILE A 14 6.94 -0.26 -1.50
CA ILE A 14 5.68 0.21 -2.05
C ILE A 14 5.89 0.51 -3.54
N VAL A 15 5.24 -0.27 -4.39
CA VAL A 15 5.25 -0.07 -5.84
C VAL A 15 4.31 1.06 -6.23
N LEU A 16 3.16 1.14 -5.57
CA LEU A 16 2.14 2.14 -5.86
C LEU A 16 1.38 2.52 -4.59
N MET A 17 1.12 3.82 -4.45
CA MET A 17 0.24 4.37 -3.42
C MET A 17 -0.73 5.35 -4.08
N ARG A 18 -2.03 5.17 -3.85
CA ARG A 18 -3.09 6.10 -4.28
C ARG A 18 -3.95 6.51 -3.11
N GLU A 19 -4.39 7.76 -3.13
CA GLU A 19 -5.21 8.35 -2.08
C GLU A 19 -6.65 8.54 -2.55
N PHE A 20 -7.59 8.32 -1.64
CA PHE A 20 -9.01 8.51 -1.86
C PHE A 20 -9.62 9.23 -0.65
N GLY A 21 -10.59 10.09 -0.93
CA GLY A 21 -11.43 10.69 0.10
C GLY A 21 -12.30 9.64 0.81
N GLU A 22 -12.80 9.96 1.99
CA GLU A 22 -13.70 9.06 2.75
C GLU A 22 -15.01 8.79 2.00
N SER A 23 -15.49 9.76 1.22
CA SER A 23 -16.66 9.61 0.34
C SER A 23 -16.37 8.75 -0.91
N GLU A 24 -15.11 8.44 -1.18
CA GLU A 24 -14.67 7.72 -2.39
C GLU A 24 -14.39 6.24 -2.13
N LYS A 25 -14.91 5.68 -1.03
CA LYS A 25 -14.71 4.28 -0.64
C LYS A 25 -15.00 3.30 -1.79
N GLN A 26 -16.09 3.50 -2.51
CA GLN A 26 -16.44 2.66 -3.64
C GLN A 26 -15.44 2.74 -4.81
N ASN A 27 -14.86 3.92 -5.04
CA ASN A 27 -13.80 4.10 -6.04
C ASN A 27 -12.52 3.38 -5.59
N ALA A 28 -12.19 3.44 -4.30
CA ALA A 28 -11.03 2.75 -3.73
C ALA A 28 -11.16 1.22 -3.84
N ASP A 29 -12.35 0.66 -3.54
CA ASP A 29 -12.63 -0.77 -3.70
C ASP A 29 -12.55 -1.22 -5.17
N THR A 30 -13.08 -0.41 -6.08
CA THR A 30 -13.01 -0.70 -7.53
C THR A 30 -11.56 -0.66 -8.01
N ALA A 31 -10.80 0.37 -7.62
CA ALA A 31 -9.39 0.50 -7.97
C ALA A 31 -8.54 -0.65 -7.39
N ARG A 32 -8.85 -1.12 -6.18
CA ARG A 32 -8.20 -2.31 -5.59
C ARG A 32 -8.44 -3.54 -6.46
N LEU A 33 -9.69 -3.79 -6.85
CA LEU A 33 -10.04 -4.95 -7.68
C LEU A 33 -9.38 -4.89 -9.06
N ASP A 34 -9.42 -3.73 -9.72
CA ASP A 34 -8.78 -3.55 -11.02
C ASP A 34 -7.27 -3.80 -10.96
N LEU A 35 -6.63 -3.36 -9.88
CA LEU A 35 -5.21 -3.58 -9.66
C LEU A 35 -4.89 -5.06 -9.40
N GLU A 36 -5.67 -5.75 -8.56
CA GLU A 36 -5.52 -7.19 -8.33
C GLU A 36 -5.67 -8.00 -9.62
N LEU A 37 -6.63 -7.63 -10.48
CA LEU A 37 -6.82 -8.25 -11.78
C LEU A 37 -5.62 -8.02 -12.70
N GLN A 38 -5.08 -6.79 -12.76
CA GLN A 38 -3.89 -6.49 -13.55
C GLN A 38 -2.68 -7.29 -13.09
N LEU A 39 -2.42 -7.35 -11.78
CA LEU A 39 -1.32 -8.13 -11.21
C LEU A 39 -1.47 -9.62 -11.52
N ASN A 40 -2.69 -10.15 -11.39
CA ASN A 40 -2.97 -11.55 -11.71
C ASN A 40 -2.72 -11.86 -13.20
N LEU A 41 -3.16 -10.98 -14.11
CA LEU A 41 -2.92 -11.12 -15.55
C LEU A 41 -1.42 -11.17 -15.88
N HIS A 42 -0.61 -10.40 -15.14
CA HIS A 42 0.84 -10.38 -15.30
C HIS A 42 1.59 -11.43 -14.47
N ARG A 43 0.88 -12.24 -13.67
CA ARG A 43 1.46 -13.22 -12.71
C ARG A 43 2.44 -12.57 -11.72
N ILE A 44 2.10 -11.37 -11.27
CA ILE A 44 2.86 -10.62 -10.28
C ILE A 44 2.23 -10.89 -8.90
N GLU A 45 3.02 -11.38 -7.95
CA GLU A 45 2.56 -11.70 -6.59
C GLU A 45 2.80 -10.53 -5.62
N HIS A 46 2.13 -9.40 -5.85
CA HIS A 46 2.18 -8.25 -4.94
C HIS A 46 1.00 -8.26 -3.96
N GLU A 47 1.23 -7.70 -2.77
CA GLU A 47 0.18 -7.47 -1.75
C GLU A 47 -0.56 -6.18 -2.10
N VAL A 48 -1.88 -6.26 -2.26
CA VAL A 48 -2.74 -5.08 -2.50
C VAL A 48 -3.65 -4.86 -1.30
N VAL A 49 -3.57 -3.69 -0.68
CA VAL A 49 -4.34 -3.37 0.54
C VAL A 49 -4.96 -1.97 0.51
N LEU A 50 -6.10 -1.84 1.16
CA LEU A 50 -6.74 -0.55 1.46
C LEU A 50 -6.59 -0.25 2.94
N LEU A 51 -6.03 0.90 3.27
CA LEU A 51 -5.79 1.33 4.63
C LEU A 51 -6.49 2.67 4.90
N GLU A 52 -7.17 2.76 6.04
CA GLU A 52 -7.84 3.99 6.47
C GLU A 52 -6.96 4.76 7.46
N ALA A 53 -6.71 6.04 7.17
CA ALA A 53 -5.99 6.92 8.07
C ALA A 53 -6.43 8.39 7.91
N ARG A 54 -6.12 9.21 8.92
CA ARG A 54 -6.43 10.65 8.88
C ARG A 54 -5.62 11.40 7.82
N ASN A 55 -4.38 10.97 7.58
CA ASN A 55 -3.46 11.48 6.57
C ASN A 55 -2.29 10.49 6.40
N GLU A 56 -1.43 10.73 5.41
CA GLU A 56 -0.27 9.88 5.12
C GLU A 56 0.70 9.76 6.31
N THR A 57 0.93 10.83 7.07
CA THR A 57 1.81 10.79 8.25
C THR A 57 1.30 9.82 9.31
N ALA A 58 -0.01 9.84 9.59
CA ALA A 58 -0.66 8.92 10.51
C ALA A 58 -0.65 7.47 9.97
N LEU A 59 -0.79 7.31 8.66
CA LEU A 59 -0.67 6.01 7.99
C LEU A 59 0.73 5.41 8.20
N ARG A 60 1.78 6.18 7.95
CA ARG A 60 3.18 5.76 8.14
C ARG A 60 3.48 5.35 9.58
N GLN A 61 2.89 6.05 10.56
CA GLN A 61 3.10 5.74 11.97
C GLN A 61 2.39 4.47 12.45
N THR A 62 1.21 4.18 11.90
CA THR A 62 0.34 3.06 12.32
C THR A 62 0.58 1.78 11.50
N HIS A 63 0.95 1.92 10.22
CA HIS A 63 1.15 0.82 9.27
C HIS A 63 2.60 0.76 8.79
N ARG A 64 3.53 0.89 9.74
CA ARG A 64 4.98 0.92 9.52
C ARG A 64 5.50 -0.21 8.65
N ARG A 65 4.89 -1.39 8.70
CA ARG A 65 5.26 -2.57 7.88
C ARG A 65 5.45 -2.25 6.40
N TYR A 66 4.65 -1.34 5.83
CA TYR A 66 4.74 -0.99 4.42
C TYR A 66 5.79 0.09 4.13
N PHE A 67 6.25 0.83 5.15
CA PHE A 67 7.12 2.00 5.00
C PHE A 67 8.52 1.81 5.59
N GLU A 68 8.66 0.95 6.60
CA GLU A 68 9.93 0.57 7.19
C GLU A 68 10.53 -0.53 6.32
N ASN A 69 11.41 -0.11 5.42
CA ASN A 69 12.26 -1.04 4.69
C ASN A 69 13.20 -1.72 5.69
N LEU A 70 13.46 -3.02 5.52
CA LEU A 70 14.48 -3.77 6.29
C LEU A 70 15.85 -3.04 6.33
N SER A 71 16.10 -2.16 5.35
CA SER A 71 17.25 -1.27 5.26
C SER A 71 17.36 -0.20 6.36
N GLU A 72 16.27 0.20 7.03
CA GLU A 72 16.33 1.14 8.17
C GLU A 72 16.65 0.45 9.50
N LEU A 73 16.49 -0.88 9.59
CA LEU A 73 16.86 -1.68 10.77
C LEU A 73 18.37 -1.99 10.83
N VAL A 74 19.14 -1.65 9.79
CA VAL A 74 20.61 -1.77 9.76
C VAL A 74 21.23 -0.38 9.89
N LYS A 75 21.01 0.29 11.03
CA LYS A 75 21.98 1.28 11.51
C LYS A 75 23.01 0.54 12.36
N PRO A 76 24.25 0.31 11.89
CA PRO A 76 25.31 -0.12 12.78
C PRO A 76 25.50 0.98 13.84
N SER A 77 25.51 0.56 15.10
CA SER A 77 25.89 1.38 16.25
C SER A 77 27.34 1.82 16.17
#